data_AF-A0A255TPE1-F1
#
_entry.id   AF-A0A255TPE1-F1
#
_cell.length_a   1.000
_cell.length_b   1.000
_cell.length_c   1.000
_cell.angle_alpha   90.00
_cell.angle_beta   90.00
_cell.angle_gamma   90.00
#
_symmetry.space_group_name_H-M   'P 1'
#
loop_
_entity.id
_entity.type
_entity.pdbx_description
1 polymer ?
#
loop_
_entity_poly.entity_id
_entity_poly.type
_entity_poly.pdbx_seq_one_letter_code
_entity_poly.pdbx_strand_id
1 'polypeptide(L)'
;MEKLSLNTSLFPIADVAMYGTILDSGEMEYYLNQDEEDEIEINQDKYEKELVYVSSQFIKENVLETFKKYGIVSIDNFSLYKPYYYNYQNDMLCFDVTLSDDFDDIIKKYISKFEKEEKYKKYIEENWKSCSGFISFMPESIEEILKPSKYFEMRVHQVAAFLTLCILNEGELKEKIDNSIEDFYYYLKENYFEYVEYKKKIV
;
A
#
# COMPACT_ATOMS: atom_id res chain seq x y z
N MET A 1 -19.74 10.21 -8.43
CA MET A 1 -18.46 9.54 -8.16
C MET A 1 -17.92 10.00 -6.82
N GLU A 2 -17.90 9.08 -5.86
CA GLU A 2 -17.38 9.28 -4.51
C GLU A 2 -15.84 9.20 -4.53
N LYS A 3 -15.16 9.98 -3.69
CA LYS A 3 -13.69 9.96 -3.58
C LYS A 3 -13.30 9.78 -2.12
N LEU A 4 -12.40 8.84 -1.86
CA LEU A 4 -11.96 8.46 -0.52
C LEU A 4 -10.44 8.51 -0.41
N SER A 5 -9.92 9.03 0.70
CA SER A 5 -8.50 8.98 1.02
C SER A 5 -8.19 7.72 1.84
N LEU A 6 -7.22 6.95 1.38
CA LEU A 6 -6.81 5.66 1.91
C LEU A 6 -5.29 5.62 2.08
N ASN A 7 -4.80 4.55 2.69
CA ASN A 7 -3.38 4.25 2.74
C ASN A 7 -3.14 2.73 2.70
N THR A 8 -1.88 2.34 2.51
CA THR A 8 -1.47 0.92 2.42
C THR A 8 -1.70 0.12 3.70
N SER A 9 -1.93 0.74 4.87
CA SER A 9 -2.30 0.02 6.08
C SER A 9 -3.77 -0.42 6.10
N LEU A 10 -4.65 0.35 5.46
CA LEU A 10 -6.08 0.02 5.33
C LEU A 10 -6.35 -0.84 4.09
N PHE A 11 -5.67 -0.54 2.99
CA PHE A 11 -5.80 -1.22 1.71
C PHE A 11 -4.41 -1.54 1.16
N PRO A 12 -3.86 -2.74 1.45
CA PRO A 12 -2.46 -3.08 1.22
C PRO A 12 -2.19 -3.38 -0.26
N ILE A 13 -2.01 -2.31 -1.05
CA ILE A 13 -1.81 -2.39 -2.51
C ILE A 13 -0.36 -2.27 -2.97
N ALA A 14 0.55 -2.02 -2.04
CA ALA A 14 1.99 -1.93 -2.24
C ALA A 14 2.67 -1.95 -0.87
N ASP A 15 3.91 -2.42 -0.80
CA ASP A 15 4.74 -2.33 0.39
C ASP A 15 5.83 -1.27 0.19
N VAL A 16 5.80 -0.24 1.04
CA VAL A 16 6.71 0.92 1.01
C VAL A 16 7.42 1.10 2.35
N ALA A 17 7.40 0.08 3.21
CA ALA A 17 8.11 0.13 4.48
C ALA A 17 9.61 0.36 4.21
N MET A 18 10.20 1.42 4.77
CA MET A 18 11.63 1.68 4.63
C MET A 18 12.39 1.15 5.84
N TYR A 19 12.00 1.55 7.06
CA TYR A 19 12.77 1.26 8.27
C TYR A 19 12.96 -0.24 8.52
N GLY A 20 14.22 -0.67 8.52
CA GLY A 20 14.61 -2.06 8.77
C GLY A 20 14.25 -3.02 7.63
N THR A 21 14.16 -2.50 6.41
CA THR A 21 13.88 -3.26 5.18
C THR A 21 14.95 -3.01 4.13
N ILE A 22 14.83 -3.68 2.97
CA ILE A 22 15.67 -3.40 1.80
C ILE A 22 15.46 -2.01 1.19
N LEU A 23 14.35 -1.32 1.52
CA LEU A 23 14.09 0.06 1.09
C LEU A 23 14.66 1.10 2.04
N ASP A 24 15.35 0.70 3.13
CA ASP A 24 16.05 1.63 4.01
C ASP A 24 17.15 2.35 3.21
N SER A 25 17.15 3.68 3.23
CA SER A 25 18.14 4.46 2.50
C SER A 25 19.54 4.27 3.06
N GLY A 26 19.71 4.01 4.37
CA GLY A 26 21.01 3.69 4.95
C GLY A 26 21.57 2.36 4.44
N GLU A 27 20.72 1.35 4.26
CA GLU A 27 21.11 0.07 3.64
C GLU A 27 21.49 0.29 2.17
N MET A 28 20.66 1.02 1.41
CA MET A 28 20.94 1.35 0.01
C MET A 28 22.28 2.10 -0.14
N GLU A 29 22.52 3.12 0.70
CA GLU A 29 23.76 3.90 0.73
C GLU A 29 24.96 3.01 1.04
N TYR A 30 24.84 2.13 2.04
CA TYR A 30 25.89 1.17 2.38
C TYR A 30 26.25 0.27 1.18
N TYR A 31 25.26 -0.25 0.46
CA TYR A 31 25.51 -1.09 -0.72
C TYR A 31 26.13 -0.32 -1.88
N LEU A 32 25.66 0.89 -2.17
CA LEU A 32 26.21 1.72 -3.25
C LEU A 32 27.66 2.12 -2.99
N ASN A 33 28.06 2.33 -1.73
CA ASN A 33 29.42 2.73 -1.37
C ASN A 33 30.47 1.60 -1.42
N GLN A 34 30.09 0.32 -1.53
CA GLN A 34 31.07 -0.78 -1.45
C GLN A 34 32.08 -0.77 -2.62
N ASP A 35 31.66 -0.29 -3.79
CA ASP A 35 32.44 -0.37 -5.03
C ASP A 35 32.86 1.01 -5.59
N GLU A 36 32.56 2.10 -4.89
CA GLU A 36 32.72 3.47 -5.40
C GLU A 36 33.99 4.16 -4.90
N GLU A 37 34.66 4.89 -5.80
CA GLU A 37 35.86 5.68 -5.46
C GLU A 37 35.49 6.87 -4.58
N ASP A 38 34.43 7.60 -4.95
CA ASP A 38 33.86 8.69 -4.16
C ASP A 38 32.85 8.16 -3.10
N GLU A 39 32.59 8.96 -2.07
CA GLU A 39 31.56 8.65 -1.08
C GLU A 39 30.20 9.08 -1.65
N ILE A 40 29.27 8.14 -1.69
CA ILE A 40 27.88 8.37 -2.10
C ILE A 40 27.07 8.66 -0.84
N GLU A 41 26.33 9.77 -0.86
CA GLU A 41 25.29 10.06 0.15
C GLU A 41 23.92 10.07 -0.52
N ILE A 42 22.93 9.43 0.10
CA ILE A 42 21.55 9.48 -0.38
C ILE A 42 20.87 10.77 0.08
N ASN A 43 20.36 11.54 -0.88
CA ASN A 43 19.44 12.61 -0.62
C ASN A 43 18.05 12.02 -0.30
N GLN A 44 17.73 11.96 1.01
CA GLN A 44 16.50 11.33 1.51
C GLN A 44 15.23 11.87 0.84
N ASP A 45 15.11 13.18 0.65
CA ASP A 45 13.92 13.79 0.05
C ASP A 45 13.72 13.37 -1.42
N LYS A 46 14.82 13.17 -2.16
CA LYS A 46 14.76 12.68 -3.54
C LYS A 46 14.47 11.19 -3.59
N TYR A 47 15.12 10.41 -2.71
CA TYR A 47 14.90 8.97 -2.58
C TYR A 47 13.42 8.66 -2.30
N GLU A 48 12.82 9.37 -1.34
CA GLU A 48 11.40 9.20 -1.00
C GLU A 48 10.46 9.61 -2.13
N LYS A 49 10.80 10.65 -2.89
CA LYS A 49 10.03 11.04 -4.08
C LYS A 49 10.10 9.96 -5.15
N GLU A 50 11.26 9.35 -5.34
CA GLU A 50 11.45 8.28 -6.30
C GLU A 50 10.71 7.00 -5.87
N LEU A 51 10.70 6.69 -4.58
CA LEU A 51 9.89 5.61 -4.01
C LEU A 51 8.39 5.85 -4.26
N VAL A 52 7.88 7.05 -3.96
CA VAL A 52 6.48 7.40 -4.25
C VAL A 52 6.19 7.30 -5.75
N TYR A 53 7.13 7.72 -6.60
CA TYR A 53 6.98 7.62 -8.05
C TYR A 53 6.85 6.16 -8.50
N VAL A 54 7.81 5.29 -8.18
CA VAL A 54 7.80 3.89 -8.62
C VAL A 54 6.60 3.13 -8.06
N SER A 55 6.25 3.33 -6.78
CA SER A 55 5.07 2.71 -6.20
C SER A 55 3.77 3.17 -6.88
N SER A 56 3.69 4.45 -7.28
CA SER A 56 2.53 4.96 -8.02
C SER A 56 2.40 4.36 -9.42
N GLN A 57 3.50 4.10 -10.12
CA GLN A 57 3.47 3.44 -11.43
C GLN A 57 3.03 1.99 -11.28
N PHE A 58 3.61 1.26 -10.31
CA PHE A 58 3.21 -0.11 -10.01
C PHE A 58 1.71 -0.24 -9.74
N ILE A 59 1.15 0.65 -8.91
CA ILE A 59 -0.28 0.66 -8.59
C ILE A 59 -1.12 0.94 -9.83
N LYS A 60 -0.73 1.90 -10.67
CA LYS A 60 -1.47 2.22 -11.91
C LYS A 60 -1.45 1.07 -12.91
N GLU A 61 -0.31 0.41 -13.06
CA GLU A 61 -0.11 -0.64 -14.06
C GLU A 61 -0.71 -1.99 -13.64
N ASN A 62 -0.61 -2.35 -12.36
CA ASN A 62 -0.99 -3.68 -11.87
C ASN A 62 -2.32 -3.68 -11.11
N VAL A 63 -2.54 -2.68 -10.24
CA VAL A 63 -3.70 -2.67 -9.34
C VAL A 63 -4.90 -2.02 -10.03
N LEU A 64 -4.77 -0.79 -10.53
CA LEU A 64 -5.88 -0.02 -11.08
C LEU A 64 -6.61 -0.76 -12.21
N GLU A 65 -5.89 -1.31 -13.18
CA GLU A 65 -6.50 -2.05 -14.30
C GLU A 65 -7.33 -3.24 -13.82
N THR A 66 -6.82 -3.99 -12.85
CA THR A 66 -7.55 -5.10 -12.23
C THR A 66 -8.77 -4.60 -11.46
N PHE A 67 -8.64 -3.47 -10.77
CA PHE A 67 -9.63 -2.93 -9.85
C PHE A 67 -10.78 -2.16 -10.51
N LYS A 68 -10.67 -1.82 -11.80
CA LYS A 68 -11.80 -1.28 -12.58
C LYS A 68 -13.05 -2.17 -12.51
N LYS A 69 -12.88 -3.50 -12.52
CA LYS A 69 -14.02 -4.44 -12.41
C LYS A 69 -14.68 -4.45 -11.03
N TYR A 70 -14.01 -3.91 -10.02
CA TYR A 70 -14.51 -3.72 -8.65
C TYR A 70 -15.07 -2.31 -8.41
N GLY A 71 -15.24 -1.53 -9.47
CA GLY A 71 -15.85 -0.22 -9.40
C GLY A 71 -14.89 0.90 -9.01
N ILE A 72 -13.57 0.68 -9.14
CA ILE A 72 -12.57 1.73 -9.00
C ILE A 72 -12.37 2.45 -10.34
N VAL A 73 -12.50 3.77 -10.33
CA VAL A 73 -12.29 4.63 -11.51
C VAL A 73 -10.85 5.09 -11.60
N SER A 74 -10.26 5.51 -10.49
CA SER A 74 -8.88 5.99 -10.42
C SER A 74 -8.25 5.79 -9.04
N ILE A 75 -6.92 5.75 -9.02
CA ILE A 75 -6.10 5.77 -7.80
C ILE A 75 -5.00 6.82 -8.03
N ASP A 76 -5.03 7.91 -7.26
CA ASP A 76 -4.24 9.12 -7.51
C ASP A 76 -3.74 9.77 -6.20
N ASN A 77 -3.01 10.90 -6.31
CA ASN A 77 -2.54 11.72 -5.17
C ASN A 77 -1.71 10.94 -4.15
N PHE A 78 -0.67 10.28 -4.64
CA PHE A 78 0.24 9.50 -3.84
C PHE A 78 1.15 10.39 -2.98
N SER A 79 1.33 10.02 -1.73
CA SER A 79 2.30 10.63 -0.82
C SER A 79 2.76 9.62 0.21
N LEU A 80 4.00 9.77 0.68
CA LEU A 80 4.54 8.93 1.75
C LEU A 80 4.21 9.54 3.11
N TYR A 81 3.67 8.74 4.02
CA TYR A 81 3.46 9.10 5.41
C TYR A 81 4.40 8.31 6.31
N LYS A 82 5.20 9.03 7.10
CA LYS A 82 6.20 8.50 8.03
C LYS A 82 5.82 8.89 9.46
N PRO A 83 5.29 7.98 10.28
CA PRO A 83 4.93 8.31 11.65
C PRO A 83 6.18 8.67 12.47
N TYR A 84 6.13 9.83 13.13
CA TYR A 84 7.27 10.44 13.85
C TYR A 84 7.91 9.59 14.97
N TYR A 85 7.23 8.56 15.50
CA TYR A 85 7.56 7.93 16.78
C TYR A 85 7.63 6.39 16.78
N TYR A 86 7.70 5.73 15.63
CA TYR A 86 7.79 4.26 15.60
C TYR A 86 8.93 3.79 14.70
N ASN A 87 9.82 2.98 15.27
CA ASN A 87 11.11 2.58 14.68
C ASN A 87 11.04 1.34 13.77
N TYR A 88 9.84 0.94 13.31
CA TYR A 88 9.68 -0.31 12.56
C TYR A 88 8.60 -0.16 11.50
N GLN A 89 8.91 -0.41 10.23
CA GLN A 89 7.99 -0.77 9.13
C GLN A 89 6.57 -0.15 9.19
N ASN A 90 6.47 1.16 9.46
CA ASN A 90 5.19 1.85 9.59
C ASN A 90 5.00 2.93 8.52
N ASP A 91 5.89 2.97 7.52
CA ASP A 91 5.74 3.88 6.39
C ASP A 91 4.56 3.43 5.55
N MET A 92 3.71 4.38 5.21
CA MET A 92 2.48 4.10 4.46
C MET A 92 2.42 4.98 3.24
N LEU A 93 1.98 4.42 2.13
CA LEU A 93 1.62 5.21 0.96
C LEU A 93 0.18 5.66 1.14
N CYS A 94 -0.04 6.96 1.26
CA CYS A 94 -1.34 7.61 1.23
C CYS A 94 -1.74 7.90 -0.21
N PHE A 95 -3.01 7.66 -0.55
CA PHE A 95 -3.54 7.86 -1.90
C PHE A 95 -5.06 8.07 -1.85
N ASP A 96 -5.60 8.61 -2.93
CA ASP A 96 -7.03 8.76 -3.12
C ASP A 96 -7.57 7.72 -4.09
N VAL A 97 -8.75 7.19 -3.80
CA VAL A 97 -9.49 6.27 -4.66
C VAL A 97 -10.80 6.92 -5.09
N THR A 98 -11.07 6.94 -6.39
CA THR A 98 -12.34 7.39 -6.95
C THR A 98 -13.22 6.19 -7.26
N LEU A 99 -14.44 6.18 -6.72
CA LEU A 99 -15.42 5.12 -6.90
C LEU A 99 -16.40 5.46 -8.04
N SER A 100 -16.76 4.43 -8.78
CA SER A 100 -17.83 4.45 -9.78
C SER A 100 -19.20 4.67 -9.13
N ASP A 101 -20.17 5.17 -9.91
CA ASP A 101 -21.52 5.42 -9.40
C ASP A 101 -22.29 4.12 -9.08
N ASP A 102 -21.91 2.99 -9.67
CA ASP A 102 -22.48 1.66 -9.42
C ASP A 102 -21.70 0.83 -8.38
N PHE A 103 -20.71 1.44 -7.70
CA PHE A 103 -19.87 0.76 -6.71
C PHE A 103 -20.66 0.01 -5.64
N ASP A 104 -21.74 0.62 -5.12
CA ASP A 104 -22.58 0.00 -4.08
C ASP A 104 -23.35 -1.23 -4.56
N ASP A 105 -23.59 -1.38 -5.86
CA ASP A 105 -24.19 -2.60 -6.41
C ASP A 105 -23.13 -3.65 -6.72
N ILE A 106 -21.93 -3.23 -7.12
CA ILE A 106 -20.76 -4.08 -7.31
C ILE A 106 -20.36 -4.76 -5.98
N ILE A 107 -20.24 -3.99 -4.89
CA ILE A 107 -19.86 -4.52 -3.57
C ILE A 107 -20.86 -5.59 -3.11
N LYS A 108 -22.17 -5.35 -3.21
CA LYS A 108 -23.22 -6.33 -2.85
C LYS A 108 -23.06 -7.62 -3.65
N LYS A 109 -22.80 -7.51 -4.96
CA LYS A 109 -22.62 -8.66 -5.84
C LYS A 109 -21.43 -9.51 -5.43
N TYR A 110 -20.27 -8.92 -5.14
CA TYR A 110 -19.07 -9.67 -4.75
C TYR A 110 -19.13 -10.18 -3.31
N ILE A 111 -19.64 -9.39 -2.37
CA ILE A 111 -19.82 -9.81 -0.98
C ILE A 111 -20.70 -11.06 -0.89
N SER A 112 -21.79 -11.15 -1.66
CA SER A 112 -22.64 -12.36 -1.68
C SER A 112 -21.92 -13.64 -2.13
N LYS A 113 -20.79 -13.51 -2.84
CA LYS A 113 -19.90 -14.62 -3.19
C LYS A 113 -18.92 -14.90 -2.06
N PHE A 114 -18.28 -13.87 -1.54
CA PHE A 114 -17.28 -13.97 -0.47
C PHE A 114 -17.89 -14.57 0.82
N GLU A 115 -19.14 -14.25 1.12
CA GLU A 115 -19.86 -14.81 2.28
C GLU A 115 -19.94 -16.36 2.29
N LYS A 116 -19.88 -16.97 1.11
CA LYS A 116 -19.97 -18.43 0.92
C LYS A 116 -18.62 -19.13 1.03
N GLU A 117 -17.52 -18.38 1.05
CA GLU A 117 -16.17 -18.93 1.03
C GLU A 117 -15.48 -18.73 2.38
N GLU A 118 -15.10 -19.84 3.02
CA GLU A 118 -14.52 -19.84 4.37
C GLU A 118 -13.22 -19.04 4.48
N LYS A 119 -12.44 -18.97 3.39
CA LYS A 119 -11.15 -18.27 3.36
C LYS A 119 -11.27 -16.78 3.72
N TYR A 120 -12.35 -16.11 3.33
CA TYR A 120 -12.55 -14.70 3.65
C TYR A 120 -12.96 -14.51 5.10
N LYS A 121 -13.84 -15.36 5.64
CA LYS A 121 -14.23 -15.34 7.06
C LYS A 121 -13.02 -15.54 7.96
N LYS A 122 -12.18 -16.52 7.62
CA LYS A 122 -10.93 -16.79 8.31
C LYS A 122 -9.99 -15.58 8.26
N TYR A 123 -9.81 -14.97 7.09
CA TYR A 123 -8.98 -13.77 6.96
C TYR A 123 -9.47 -12.62 7.85
N ILE A 124 -10.78 -12.34 7.87
CA ILE A 124 -11.38 -11.29 8.72
C ILE A 124 -11.11 -11.59 10.20
N GLU A 125 -11.34 -12.84 10.62
CA GLU A 125 -11.12 -13.27 11.99
C GLU A 125 -9.66 -13.12 12.44
N GLU A 126 -8.72 -13.42 11.56
CA GLU A 126 -7.28 -13.38 11.86
C GLU A 126 -6.70 -11.95 11.82
N ASN A 127 -7.25 -11.05 11.01
CA ASN A 127 -6.62 -9.76 10.70
C ASN A 127 -7.39 -8.53 11.19
N TRP A 128 -8.72 -8.61 11.33
CA TRP A 128 -9.55 -7.42 11.57
C TRP A 128 -10.25 -7.40 12.92
N LYS A 129 -10.15 -8.48 13.72
CA LYS A 129 -10.74 -8.51 15.06
C LYS A 129 -9.94 -7.67 16.04
N SER A 130 -10.66 -6.93 16.87
CA SER A 130 -10.08 -6.31 18.07
C SER A 130 -9.57 -7.38 19.02
N CYS A 131 -8.45 -7.12 19.70
CA CYS A 131 -7.88 -8.03 20.69
C CYS A 131 -7.40 -7.26 21.92
N SER A 132 -6.97 -7.97 22.97
CA SER A 132 -6.55 -7.31 24.22
C SER A 132 -5.35 -6.39 23.96
N GLY A 133 -5.54 -5.08 24.12
CA GLY A 133 -4.52 -4.07 23.86
C GLY A 133 -4.54 -3.46 22.45
N PHE A 134 -5.47 -3.88 21.58
CA PHE A 134 -5.63 -3.34 20.23
C PHE A 134 -7.10 -3.25 19.82
N ILE A 135 -7.53 -2.07 19.38
CA ILE A 135 -8.88 -1.84 18.85
C ILE A 135 -8.76 -1.74 17.34
N SER A 136 -9.45 -2.63 16.64
CA SER A 136 -9.59 -2.57 15.20
C SER A 136 -10.75 -1.65 14.83
N PHE A 137 -10.57 -0.86 13.78
CA PHE A 137 -11.63 -0.08 13.14
C PHE A 137 -12.15 -0.72 11.85
N MET A 138 -11.60 -1.89 11.48
CA MET A 138 -12.03 -2.65 10.31
C MET A 138 -13.35 -3.39 10.60
N PRO A 139 -14.18 -3.66 9.57
CA PRO A 139 -15.40 -4.46 9.72
C PRO A 139 -15.08 -5.85 10.28
N GLU A 140 -15.68 -6.28 11.39
CA GLU A 140 -15.34 -7.57 12.02
C GLU A 140 -16.09 -8.76 11.39
N SER A 141 -16.93 -8.51 10.39
CA SER A 141 -17.62 -9.55 9.61
C SER A 141 -17.95 -9.08 8.19
N ILE A 142 -18.29 -10.02 7.31
CA ILE A 142 -18.68 -9.73 5.92
C ILE A 142 -19.95 -8.87 5.89
N GLU A 143 -20.89 -9.11 6.80
CA GLU A 143 -22.13 -8.34 6.92
C GLU A 143 -21.86 -6.88 7.31
N GLU A 144 -20.81 -6.63 8.11
CA GLU A 144 -20.43 -5.27 8.51
C GLU A 144 -19.93 -4.41 7.34
N ILE A 145 -19.38 -5.04 6.29
CA ILE A 145 -18.94 -4.34 5.08
C ILE A 145 -20.13 -3.69 4.36
N LEU A 146 -21.32 -4.31 4.39
CA LEU A 146 -22.53 -3.82 3.73
C LEU A 146 -23.41 -2.94 4.63
N LYS A 147 -23.10 -2.80 5.92
CA LYS A 147 -23.91 -1.97 6.83
C LYS A 147 -23.88 -0.51 6.34
N PRO A 148 -25.04 0.16 6.24
CA PRO A 148 -25.06 1.59 5.93
C PRO A 148 -24.21 2.37 6.93
N SER A 149 -23.18 3.06 6.42
CA SER A 149 -22.27 3.86 7.23
C SER A 149 -22.97 5.15 7.64
N LYS A 150 -23.00 5.44 8.94
CA LYS A 150 -23.50 6.74 9.46
C LYS A 150 -22.42 7.82 9.42
N TYR A 151 -21.15 7.41 9.34
CA TYR A 151 -19.98 8.27 9.42
C TYR A 151 -19.05 8.00 8.25
N PHE A 152 -18.37 9.04 7.78
CA PHE A 152 -17.42 8.96 6.67
C PHE A 152 -16.25 8.02 6.98
N GLU A 153 -15.70 8.04 8.20
CA GLU A 153 -14.58 7.14 8.52
C GLU A 153 -15.01 5.67 8.42
N MET A 154 -16.22 5.31 8.84
CA MET A 154 -16.73 3.95 8.70
C MET A 154 -16.80 3.52 7.22
N ARG A 155 -17.20 4.44 6.33
CA ARG A 155 -17.25 4.18 4.89
C ARG A 155 -15.86 3.89 4.32
N VAL A 156 -14.84 4.66 4.73
CA VAL A 156 -13.44 4.41 4.34
C VAL A 156 -12.99 3.00 4.72
N HIS A 157 -13.25 2.57 5.96
CA HIS A 157 -12.86 1.23 6.42
C HIS A 157 -13.64 0.12 5.70
N GLN A 158 -14.93 0.31 5.42
CA GLN A 158 -15.74 -0.66 4.68
C GLN A 158 -15.27 -0.82 3.23
N VAL A 159 -14.96 0.28 2.56
CA VAL A 159 -14.41 0.26 1.20
C VAL A 159 -13.03 -0.41 1.22
N ALA A 160 -12.14 -0.02 2.13
CA ALA A 160 -10.81 -0.62 2.25
C ALA A 160 -10.88 -2.14 2.51
N ALA A 161 -11.79 -2.56 3.40
CA ALA A 161 -12.04 -3.96 3.70
C ALA A 161 -12.49 -4.73 2.46
N PHE A 162 -13.51 -4.23 1.76
CA PHE A 162 -13.98 -4.85 0.52
C PHE A 162 -12.87 -5.00 -0.52
N LEU A 163 -12.13 -3.93 -0.76
CA LEU A 163 -11.04 -3.92 -1.74
C LEU A 163 -9.91 -4.89 -1.33
N THR A 164 -9.63 -5.03 -0.04
CA THR A 164 -8.68 -6.04 0.47
C THR A 164 -9.16 -7.47 0.19
N LEU A 165 -10.45 -7.78 0.38
CA LEU A 165 -10.99 -9.09 -0.01
C LEU A 165 -10.90 -9.31 -1.52
N CYS A 166 -11.03 -8.25 -2.32
CA CYS A 166 -10.82 -8.32 -3.76
C CYS A 166 -9.36 -8.66 -4.12
N ILE A 167 -8.35 -8.14 -3.40
CA ILE A 167 -6.96 -8.58 -3.58
C ILE A 167 -6.85 -10.08 -3.32
N LEU A 168 -7.42 -10.58 -2.22
CA LEU A 168 -7.38 -12.01 -1.88
C LEU A 168 -8.07 -12.90 -2.92
N ASN A 169 -9.07 -12.35 -3.62
CA ASN A 169 -9.71 -13.02 -4.74
C ASN A 169 -8.82 -13.07 -6.00
N GLU A 170 -7.95 -12.09 -6.18
CA GLU A 170 -7.05 -11.93 -7.32
C GLU A 170 -5.65 -12.48 -6.98
N GLY A 171 -5.53 -13.81 -6.85
CA GLY A 171 -4.30 -14.46 -6.35
C GLY A 171 -3.00 -14.01 -7.03
N GLU A 172 -2.99 -13.87 -8.36
CA GLU A 172 -1.81 -13.37 -9.11
C GLU A 172 -1.47 -11.92 -8.75
N LEU A 173 -2.48 -11.06 -8.56
CA LEU A 173 -2.26 -9.68 -8.13
C LEU A 173 -1.76 -9.62 -6.70
N LYS A 174 -2.30 -10.47 -5.81
CA LYS A 174 -1.81 -10.57 -4.44
C LYS A 174 -0.33 -10.91 -4.41
N GLU A 175 0.10 -11.90 -5.18
CA GLU A 175 1.52 -12.30 -5.27
C GLU A 175 2.40 -11.14 -5.77
N LYS A 176 1.95 -10.38 -6.78
CA LYS A 176 2.66 -9.18 -7.23
C LYS A 176 2.79 -8.11 -6.13
N ILE A 177 1.71 -7.87 -5.38
CA ILE A 177 1.71 -6.90 -4.28
C ILE A 177 2.66 -7.37 -3.17
N ASP A 178 2.60 -8.65 -2.79
CA ASP A 178 3.46 -9.23 -1.75
C ASP A 178 4.96 -9.10 -2.11
N ASN A 179 5.31 -9.11 -3.41
CA ASN A 179 6.68 -8.97 -3.89
C ASN A 179 7.07 -7.52 -4.27
N SER A 180 6.15 -6.56 -4.15
CA SER A 180 6.36 -5.19 -4.66
C SER A 180 7.58 -4.47 -4.06
N ILE A 181 7.94 -4.79 -2.82
CA ILE A 181 9.10 -4.21 -2.14
C ILE A 181 10.42 -4.51 -2.87
N GLU A 182 10.56 -5.72 -3.42
CA GLU A 182 11.76 -6.12 -4.18
C GLU A 182 11.82 -5.39 -5.51
N ASP A 183 10.69 -5.30 -6.22
CA ASP A 183 10.59 -4.55 -7.48
C ASP A 183 10.96 -3.08 -7.29
N PHE A 184 10.49 -2.46 -6.21
CA PHE A 184 10.85 -1.07 -5.88
C PHE A 184 12.33 -0.93 -5.55
N TYR A 185 12.89 -1.86 -4.78
CA TYR A 185 14.31 -1.85 -4.44
C TYR A 185 15.19 -1.93 -5.70
N TYR A 186 14.92 -2.87 -6.62
CA TYR A 186 15.69 -3.00 -7.84
C TYR A 186 15.58 -1.76 -8.72
N TYR A 187 14.37 -1.21 -8.87
CA TYR A 187 14.17 0.03 -9.61
C TYR A 187 14.98 1.18 -9.00
N LEU A 188 14.91 1.38 -7.68
CA LEU A 188 15.64 2.45 -7.00
C LEU A 188 17.15 2.26 -7.20
N LYS A 189 17.65 1.05 -6.95
CA LYS A 189 19.06 0.71 -7.12
C LYS A 189 19.56 0.99 -8.55
N GLU A 190 18.77 0.70 -9.58
CA GLU A 190 19.14 0.98 -10.97
C GLU A 190 19.12 2.49 -11.31
N ASN A 191 18.30 3.27 -10.61
CA ASN A 191 18.10 4.70 -10.83
C ASN A 191 18.76 5.57 -9.72
N TYR A 192 19.78 5.05 -9.05
CA TYR A 192 20.35 5.70 -7.87
C TYR A 192 20.90 7.11 -8.14
N PHE A 193 21.37 7.34 -9.38
CA PHE A 193 21.87 8.65 -9.83
C PHE A 193 20.85 9.79 -9.70
N GLU A 194 19.55 9.49 -9.61
CA GLU A 194 18.50 10.50 -9.41
C GLU A 194 18.47 11.07 -7.99
N TYR A 195 18.97 10.32 -7.01
CA TYR A 195 18.84 10.66 -5.60
C TYR A 195 20.15 10.61 -4.79
N VAL A 196 21.30 10.40 -5.42
CA VAL A 196 22.60 10.48 -4.74
C VAL A 196 23.30 11.82 -4.91
N GLU A 197 24.16 12.13 -3.95
CA GLU A 197 25.12 13.22 -3.98
C GLU A 197 26.54 12.65 -3.81
N TYR A 198 27.48 13.10 -4.63
CA TYR A 198 28.86 12.65 -4.57
C TYR A 198 29.69 13.56 -3.67
N LYS A 199 30.31 12.97 -2.66
CA LYS A 199 31.31 13.62 -1.82
C LYS A 199 32.68 13.06 -2.16
N LYS A 200 33.63 13.97 -2.42
CA LYS A 200 35.04 13.57 -2.53
C LYS A 200 35.49 12.96 -1.21
N LYS A 201 36.01 11.74 -1.25
CA LYS A 201 36.71 11.16 -0.10
C LYS A 201 37.93 12.02 0.21
N ILE A 202 37.93 12.64 1.39
CA ILE A 202 39.13 13.29 1.91
C ILE A 202 40.02 12.16 2.45
N VAL A 203 40.99 11.74 1.63
CA VAL A 203 42.04 10.79 2.00
C VAL A 203 43.05 11.45 2.93
#